data_AF-R0AYK2-F1
#
_entry.id   AF-R0AYK2-F1
#
_cell.length_a   1.000
_cell.length_b   1.000
_cell.length_c   1.000
_cell.angle_alpha   90.00
_cell.angle_beta   90.00
_cell.angle_gamma   90.00
#
_symmetry.space_group_name_H-M   'P 1'
#
loop_
_entity.id
_entity.type
_entity.pdbx_description
1 polymer ?
#
loop_
_entity_poly.entity_id
_entity_poly.type
_entity_poly.pdbx_seq_one_letter_code
_entity_poly.pdbx_strand_id
1 'polypeptide(L)'
;MYLYHDDVIRLFAAQQGYNKLLDILKDGLRDKEDPFLLFFMEQLEPIYQALETNDMQLLFDTLKLKRYPITKKAEKVKWKNLQEALKIARQKNSVDVLQTVFESKLIPIPAKIDGYYDLYLNAPETMYSGANVTIKDFLDIEYEQFLAAINYFHPEADFSTEHGVKGEEYDNVIFVISKGWNQYQFETYAPMIKNGYPQDKEAAYIRNRNLFYVCCSRPKKRLYFFVSVPIDRVFRKFLTEMVGEDNILTYSEFLNSQNHSKTE
;
A
#
# COMPACT_ATOMS: atom_id res chain seq x y z
N MET A 1 6.70 3.81 6.92
CA MET A 1 6.00 3.92 8.21
C MET A 1 5.31 2.60 8.51
N TYR A 2 5.58 2.00 9.67
CA TYR A 2 5.10 0.65 10.03
C TYR A 2 3.76 0.73 10.75
N LEU A 3 2.71 0.19 10.15
CA LEU A 3 1.34 0.29 10.65
C LEU A 3 0.57 -1.00 10.41
N TYR A 4 0.40 -1.79 11.45
CA TYR A 4 -0.09 -3.16 11.37
C TYR A 4 -1.54 -3.28 11.88
N HIS A 5 -2.40 -2.33 11.51
CA HIS A 5 -3.84 -2.48 11.76
C HIS A 5 -4.66 -2.37 10.50
N ASP A 6 -5.66 -3.23 10.37
CA ASP A 6 -6.76 -3.06 9.43
C ASP A 6 -7.34 -1.65 9.47
N ASP A 7 -7.50 -1.06 10.66
CA ASP A 7 -8.05 0.31 10.78
C ASP A 7 -7.08 1.37 10.25
N VAL A 8 -5.78 1.14 10.36
CA VAL A 8 -4.79 2.08 9.85
C VAL A 8 -4.66 1.93 8.35
N ILE A 9 -4.60 0.70 7.83
CA ILE A 9 -4.64 0.44 6.39
C ILE A 9 -5.94 0.99 5.78
N ARG A 10 -7.08 0.87 6.46
CA ARG A 10 -8.35 1.52 6.07
C ARG A 10 -8.25 3.04 6.12
N LEU A 11 -7.61 3.63 7.12
CA LEU A 11 -7.39 5.07 7.21
C LEU A 11 -6.51 5.58 6.07
N PHE A 12 -5.41 4.88 5.76
CA PHE A 12 -4.54 5.20 4.63
C PHE A 12 -5.27 5.00 3.30
N ALA A 13 -6.02 3.91 3.16
CA ALA A 13 -6.85 3.69 1.98
C ALA A 13 -7.89 4.79 1.79
N ALA A 14 -8.51 5.28 2.85
CA ALA A 14 -9.43 6.41 2.79
C ALA A 14 -8.70 7.72 2.44
N GLN A 15 -7.51 7.96 2.97
CA GLN A 15 -6.71 9.16 2.67
C GLN A 15 -6.11 9.16 1.25
N GLN A 16 -5.68 8.00 0.77
CA GLN A 16 -5.06 7.81 -0.55
C GLN A 16 -6.08 7.45 -1.63
N GLY A 17 -7.34 7.21 -1.27
CA GLY A 17 -8.44 7.03 -2.21
C GLY A 17 -8.68 5.60 -2.72
N TYR A 18 -8.21 4.55 -2.05
CA TYR A 18 -8.40 3.15 -2.45
C TYR A 18 -9.27 2.32 -1.48
N ASN A 19 -10.09 2.96 -0.66
CA ASN A 19 -10.88 2.28 0.38
C ASN A 19 -11.93 1.30 -0.17
N LYS A 20 -12.59 1.61 -1.31
CA LYS A 20 -13.56 0.66 -1.90
C LYS A 20 -12.84 -0.60 -2.38
N LEU A 21 -11.70 -0.42 -3.04
CA LEU A 21 -10.88 -1.54 -3.51
C LEU A 21 -10.38 -2.41 -2.34
N LEU A 22 -9.94 -1.78 -1.25
CA LEU A 22 -9.56 -2.49 -0.02
C LEU A 22 -10.74 -3.26 0.61
N ASP A 23 -11.93 -2.67 0.69
CA ASP A 23 -13.10 -3.33 1.29
C ASP A 23 -13.54 -4.56 0.47
N ILE A 24 -13.35 -4.51 -0.85
CA ILE A 24 -13.69 -5.61 -1.77
C ILE A 24 -12.66 -6.74 -1.71
N LEU A 25 -11.37 -6.40 -1.88
CA LEU A 25 -10.30 -7.40 -1.99
C LEU A 25 -9.78 -7.89 -0.64
N LYS A 26 -9.92 -7.09 0.42
CA LYS A 26 -9.47 -7.40 1.79
C LYS A 26 -8.02 -7.91 1.79
N ASP A 27 -7.80 -9.14 2.24
CA ASP A 27 -6.47 -9.77 2.29
C ASP A 27 -5.90 -10.01 0.89
N GLY A 28 -6.74 -10.22 -0.14
CA GLY A 28 -6.29 -10.38 -1.53
C GLY A 28 -5.62 -9.14 -2.12
N LEU A 29 -5.86 -7.94 -1.56
CA LEU A 29 -5.08 -6.75 -1.87
C LEU A 29 -3.67 -6.87 -1.26
N ARG A 30 -3.59 -7.26 0.01
CA ARG A 30 -2.34 -7.33 0.79
C ARG A 30 -1.39 -8.40 0.27
N ASP A 31 -1.96 -9.55 -0.06
CA ASP A 31 -1.21 -10.73 -0.50
C ASP A 31 -0.86 -10.66 -1.99
N LYS A 32 -1.28 -9.59 -2.70
CA LYS A 32 -1.07 -9.38 -4.14
C LYS A 32 -1.55 -10.57 -4.96
N GLU A 33 -2.70 -11.14 -4.62
CA GLU A 33 -3.24 -12.34 -5.28
C GLU A 33 -4.31 -12.02 -6.33
N ASP A 34 -4.87 -10.81 -6.30
CA ASP A 34 -5.92 -10.42 -7.22
C ASP A 34 -5.41 -10.34 -8.68
N PRO A 35 -6.04 -11.03 -9.64
CA PRO A 35 -5.59 -11.05 -11.03
C PRO A 35 -5.56 -9.67 -11.70
N PHE A 36 -6.55 -8.82 -11.43
CA PHE A 36 -6.61 -7.48 -12.03
C PHE A 36 -5.56 -6.57 -11.42
N LEU A 37 -5.39 -6.61 -10.09
CA LEU A 37 -4.32 -5.90 -9.40
C LEU A 37 -2.96 -6.28 -9.97
N LEU A 38 -2.65 -7.58 -10.09
CA LEU A 38 -1.39 -8.06 -10.65
C LEU A 38 -1.21 -7.63 -12.10
N PHE A 39 -2.24 -7.76 -12.94
CA PHE A 39 -2.18 -7.32 -14.33
C PHE A 39 -1.88 -5.82 -14.45
N PHE A 40 -2.55 -5.00 -13.65
CA PHE A 40 -2.32 -3.55 -13.67
C PHE A 40 -0.93 -3.18 -13.12
N MET A 41 -0.54 -3.76 -11.99
CA MET A 41 0.71 -3.48 -11.29
C MET A 41 1.95 -3.95 -12.06
N GLU A 42 1.93 -5.18 -12.57
CA GLU A 42 3.12 -5.82 -13.13
C GLU A 42 3.25 -5.66 -14.64
N GLN A 43 2.14 -5.34 -15.33
CA GLN A 43 2.11 -5.29 -16.79
C GLN A 43 1.65 -3.93 -17.31
N LEU A 44 0.44 -3.49 -17.00
CA LEU A 44 -0.13 -2.31 -17.64
C LEU A 44 0.57 -1.00 -17.24
N GLU A 45 0.73 -0.75 -15.94
CA GLU A 45 1.33 0.51 -15.47
C GLU A 45 2.81 0.64 -15.85
N PRO A 46 3.65 -0.43 -15.79
CA PRO A 46 5.01 -0.35 -16.32
C PRO A 46 5.05 -0.10 -17.83
N ILE A 47 4.10 -0.63 -18.62
CA ILE A 47 3.97 -0.31 -20.05
C ILE A 47 3.61 1.17 -20.22
N TYR A 48 2.64 1.69 -19.47
CA TYR A 48 2.25 3.09 -19.56
C TYR A 48 3.41 4.03 -19.18
N GLN A 49 4.14 3.73 -18.10
CA GLN A 49 5.34 4.47 -17.70
C GLN A 49 6.40 4.47 -18.80
N ALA A 50 6.65 3.31 -19.41
CA ALA A 50 7.60 3.17 -20.50
C ALA A 50 7.22 4.04 -21.71
N LEU A 51 5.93 4.13 -22.04
CA LEU A 51 5.43 4.97 -23.12
C LEU A 51 5.55 6.47 -22.79
N GLU A 52 5.23 6.87 -21.55
CA GLU A 52 5.30 8.27 -21.11
C GLU A 52 6.75 8.78 -21.04
N THR A 53 7.68 7.94 -20.58
CA THR A 53 9.11 8.26 -20.46
C THR A 53 9.92 7.95 -21.71
N ASN A 54 9.29 7.36 -22.74
CA ASN A 54 9.93 6.83 -23.95
C ASN A 54 11.07 5.83 -23.63
N ASP A 55 10.91 5.05 -22.56
CA ASP A 55 11.80 3.97 -22.15
C ASP A 55 11.47 2.67 -22.91
N MET A 56 12.19 2.45 -24.01
CA MET A 56 12.00 1.26 -24.85
C MET A 56 12.48 -0.04 -24.19
N GLN A 57 13.42 0.06 -23.23
CA GLN A 57 13.96 -1.11 -22.54
C GLN A 57 12.91 -1.64 -21.57
N LEU A 58 12.35 -0.76 -20.74
CA LEU A 58 11.24 -1.10 -19.83
C LEU A 58 10.05 -1.68 -20.60
N LEU A 59 9.66 -1.07 -21.73
CA LEU A 59 8.56 -1.59 -22.55
C LEU A 59 8.83 -3.01 -23.05
N PHE A 60 10.07 -3.28 -23.49
CA PHE A 60 10.47 -4.59 -23.99
C PHE A 60 10.47 -5.64 -22.87
N ASP A 61 11.05 -5.30 -21.73
CA ASP A 61 11.18 -6.19 -20.57
C ASP A 61 9.81 -6.55 -19.98
N THR A 62 8.91 -5.58 -19.84
CA THR A 62 7.56 -5.80 -19.31
C THR A 62 6.70 -6.68 -20.22
N LEU A 63 6.77 -6.46 -21.54
CA LEU A 63 5.98 -7.28 -22.48
C LEU A 63 6.51 -8.72 -22.61
N LYS A 64 7.73 -9.00 -22.10
CA LYS A 64 8.41 -10.30 -22.20
C LYS A 64 8.44 -10.85 -23.63
N LEU A 65 8.51 -9.96 -24.63
CA LEU A 65 8.45 -10.33 -26.04
C LEU A 65 9.79 -10.90 -26.50
N LYS A 66 9.72 -11.87 -27.42
CA LYS A 66 10.93 -12.39 -28.11
C LYS A 66 11.49 -11.40 -29.14
N ARG A 67 10.80 -10.30 -29.44
CA ARG A 67 11.13 -9.31 -30.49
C ARG A 67 10.75 -7.90 -30.06
N TYR A 68 11.51 -6.91 -30.53
CA TYR A 68 11.24 -5.49 -30.23
C TYR A 68 9.80 -5.11 -30.64
N PRO A 69 9.01 -4.47 -29.76
CA PRO A 69 7.59 -4.16 -30.00
C PRO A 69 7.37 -3.03 -31.03
N ILE A 70 8.41 -2.25 -31.31
CA ILE A 70 8.35 -1.13 -32.27
C ILE A 70 9.48 -1.29 -33.27
N THR A 71 9.14 -1.76 -34.46
CA THR A 71 10.07 -1.93 -35.59
C THR A 71 9.71 -1.05 -36.78
N LYS A 72 8.45 -0.58 -36.84
CA LYS A 72 7.92 0.22 -37.95
C LYS A 72 7.26 1.51 -37.49
N LYS A 73 7.28 2.53 -38.34
CA LYS A 73 6.60 3.82 -38.09
C LYS A 73 5.12 3.65 -37.77
N ALA A 74 4.44 2.71 -38.43
CA ALA A 74 3.03 2.40 -38.18
C ALA A 74 2.78 1.82 -36.77
N GLU A 75 3.71 1.01 -36.24
CA GLU A 75 3.63 0.47 -34.88
C GLU A 75 3.83 1.58 -33.85
N LYS A 76 4.78 2.49 -34.09
CA LYS A 76 5.00 3.66 -33.23
C LYS A 76 3.75 4.53 -33.09
N VAL A 77 2.98 4.72 -34.17
CA VAL A 77 1.70 5.45 -34.13
C VAL A 77 0.68 4.71 -33.26
N LYS A 78 0.57 3.38 -33.37
CA LYS A 78 -0.36 2.60 -32.55
C LYS A 78 -0.05 2.72 -31.05
N TRP A 79 1.22 2.59 -30.68
CA TRP A 79 1.66 2.73 -29.29
C TRP A 79 1.41 4.14 -28.73
N LYS A 80 1.63 5.18 -29.56
CA LYS A 80 1.31 6.56 -29.18
C LYS A 80 -0.20 6.75 -28.96
N ASN A 81 -1.03 6.25 -29.88
CA ASN A 81 -2.47 6.32 -29.73
C ASN A 81 -2.96 5.58 -28.48
N LEU A 82 -2.37 4.41 -28.17
CA LEU A 82 -2.66 3.69 -26.94
C LEU A 82 -2.28 4.52 -25.69
N GLN A 83 -1.10 5.14 -25.67
CA GLN A 83 -0.67 5.99 -24.56
C GLN A 83 -1.64 7.16 -24.33
N GLU A 84 -2.04 7.86 -25.39
CA GLU A 84 -3.01 8.97 -25.32
C GLU A 84 -4.38 8.48 -24.83
N ALA A 85 -4.84 7.32 -25.31
CA ALA A 85 -6.11 6.73 -24.87
C ALA A 85 -6.05 6.29 -23.39
N LEU A 86 -4.97 5.63 -22.96
CA LEU A 86 -4.77 5.23 -21.56
C LEU A 86 -4.70 6.45 -20.64
N LYS A 87 -4.06 7.55 -21.07
CA LYS A 87 -4.02 8.79 -20.30
C LYS A 87 -5.42 9.32 -19.95
N ILE A 88 -6.39 9.15 -20.84
CA ILE A 88 -7.79 9.54 -20.62
C ILE A 88 -8.53 8.46 -19.82
N ALA A 89 -8.37 7.18 -20.18
CA ALA A 89 -9.08 6.07 -19.53
C ALA A 89 -8.72 5.93 -18.04
N ARG A 90 -7.47 6.21 -17.66
CA ARG A 90 -6.99 6.17 -16.26
C ARG A 90 -7.71 7.15 -15.33
N GLN A 91 -8.44 8.12 -15.86
CA GLN A 91 -9.27 9.08 -15.10
C GLN A 91 -10.74 8.63 -14.97
N LYS A 92 -11.07 7.41 -15.42
CA LYS A 92 -12.42 6.83 -15.39
C LYS A 92 -12.42 5.55 -14.54
N ASN A 93 -13.20 4.54 -14.93
CA ASN A 93 -13.30 3.28 -14.23
C ASN A 93 -12.30 2.25 -14.78
N SER A 94 -12.04 1.19 -14.01
CA SER A 94 -11.12 0.13 -14.43
C SER A 94 -11.57 -0.59 -15.71
N VAL A 95 -12.89 -0.67 -15.96
CA VAL A 95 -13.44 -1.18 -17.21
C VAL A 95 -13.06 -0.35 -18.43
N ASP A 96 -13.02 0.99 -18.33
CA ASP A 96 -12.63 1.87 -19.44
C ASP A 96 -11.15 1.63 -19.82
N VAL A 97 -10.31 1.42 -18.80
CA VAL A 97 -8.90 1.09 -18.97
C VAL A 97 -8.75 -0.27 -19.63
N LEU A 98 -9.46 -1.29 -19.16
CA LEU A 98 -9.46 -2.61 -19.78
C LEU A 98 -9.91 -2.53 -21.25
N GLN A 99 -11.04 -1.89 -21.53
CA GLN A 99 -11.54 -1.73 -22.90
C GLN A 99 -10.49 -1.11 -23.82
N THR A 100 -9.82 -0.05 -23.36
CA THR A 100 -8.72 0.61 -24.10
C THR A 100 -7.59 -0.37 -24.44
N VAL A 101 -7.23 -1.23 -23.48
CA VAL A 101 -6.20 -2.26 -23.67
C VAL A 101 -6.66 -3.32 -24.68
N PHE A 102 -7.87 -3.86 -24.53
CA PHE A 102 -8.46 -4.87 -25.42
C PHE A 102 -8.56 -4.37 -26.86
N GLU A 103 -9.03 -3.15 -27.07
CA GLU A 103 -9.19 -2.54 -28.40
C GLU A 103 -7.84 -2.33 -29.10
N SER A 104 -6.79 -2.04 -28.35
CA SER A 104 -5.46 -1.82 -28.90
C SER A 104 -4.84 -3.07 -29.54
N LYS A 105 -5.13 -4.25 -28.97
CA LYS A 105 -4.50 -5.53 -29.31
C LYS A 105 -2.96 -5.52 -29.24
N LEU A 106 -2.38 -4.58 -28.50
CA LEU A 106 -0.92 -4.41 -28.35
C LEU A 106 -0.38 -5.12 -27.11
N ILE A 107 -1.16 -5.16 -26.04
CA ILE A 107 -0.77 -5.75 -24.76
C ILE A 107 -1.39 -7.16 -24.67
N PRO A 108 -0.59 -8.22 -24.41
CA PRO A 108 -1.11 -9.55 -24.17
C PRO A 108 -2.00 -9.58 -22.92
N ILE A 109 -3.20 -10.14 -23.05
CA ILE A 109 -4.17 -10.22 -21.95
C ILE A 109 -4.16 -11.64 -21.38
N PRO A 110 -4.00 -11.81 -20.04
CA PRO A 110 -4.10 -13.13 -19.41
C PRO A 110 -5.50 -13.75 -19.58
N ALA A 111 -5.59 -15.06 -19.82
CA ALA A 111 -6.86 -15.76 -20.05
C ALA A 111 -7.88 -15.59 -18.90
N LYS A 112 -7.40 -15.41 -17.66
CA LYS A 112 -8.27 -15.16 -16.50
C LYS A 112 -8.93 -13.77 -16.58
N ILE A 113 -8.19 -12.76 -17.04
CA ILE A 113 -8.70 -11.39 -17.26
C ILE A 113 -9.71 -11.39 -18.41
N ASP A 114 -9.39 -12.09 -19.49
CA ASP A 114 -10.27 -12.30 -20.64
C ASP A 114 -11.62 -12.92 -20.21
N GLY A 115 -11.58 -14.02 -19.45
CA GLY A 115 -12.78 -14.67 -18.94
C GLY A 115 -13.63 -13.79 -18.00
N TYR A 116 -13.02 -12.96 -17.15
CA TYR A 116 -13.78 -12.02 -16.33
C TYR A 116 -14.37 -10.86 -17.13
N TYR A 117 -13.66 -10.39 -18.16
CA TYR A 117 -14.19 -9.35 -19.05
C TYR A 117 -15.38 -9.86 -19.86
N ASP A 118 -15.33 -11.12 -20.32
CA ASP A 118 -16.48 -11.78 -20.94
C ASP A 118 -17.69 -11.89 -20.00
N LEU A 119 -17.45 -12.20 -18.72
CA LEU A 119 -18.50 -12.19 -17.69
C LEU A 119 -19.06 -10.79 -17.48
N TYR A 120 -18.24 -9.75 -17.45
CA TYR A 120 -18.72 -8.37 -17.35
C TYR A 120 -19.68 -8.00 -18.48
N LEU A 121 -19.37 -8.42 -19.71
CA LEU A 121 -20.20 -8.12 -20.89
C LEU A 121 -21.51 -8.94 -20.94
N ASN A 122 -21.46 -10.23 -20.57
CA ASN A 122 -22.55 -11.17 -20.83
C ASN A 122 -23.32 -11.61 -19.58
N ALA A 123 -22.71 -11.51 -18.40
CA ALA A 123 -23.28 -11.91 -17.12
C ALA A 123 -22.79 -11.01 -15.97
N PRO A 124 -23.04 -9.69 -16.03
CA PRO A 124 -22.46 -8.68 -15.11
C PRO A 124 -22.78 -8.93 -13.63
N GLU A 125 -23.89 -9.60 -13.33
CA GLU A 125 -24.33 -9.97 -11.99
C GLU A 125 -23.56 -11.17 -11.39
N THR A 126 -22.61 -11.76 -12.14
CA THR A 126 -21.78 -12.86 -11.66
C THR A 126 -20.89 -12.38 -10.52
N MET A 127 -20.86 -13.12 -9.42
CA MET A 127 -19.99 -12.79 -8.28
C MET A 127 -18.52 -12.83 -8.67
N TYR A 128 -17.78 -11.79 -8.29
CA TYR A 128 -16.33 -11.76 -8.47
C TYR A 128 -15.66 -12.69 -7.45
N SER A 129 -14.77 -13.56 -7.92
CA SER A 129 -14.19 -14.62 -7.10
C SER A 129 -13.35 -14.05 -5.97
N GLY A 130 -13.62 -14.46 -4.73
CA GLY A 130 -12.92 -13.97 -3.54
C GLY A 130 -13.49 -12.67 -2.98
N ALA A 131 -14.55 -12.11 -3.58
CA ALA A 131 -15.20 -10.90 -3.10
C ALA A 131 -16.71 -11.07 -2.95
N ASN A 132 -17.33 -10.23 -2.12
CA ASN A 132 -18.79 -10.18 -1.95
C ASN A 132 -19.43 -9.08 -2.81
N VAL A 133 -19.00 -8.98 -4.08
CA VAL A 133 -19.51 -8.03 -5.08
C VAL A 133 -19.63 -8.71 -6.44
N THR A 134 -20.42 -8.12 -7.34
CA THR A 134 -20.51 -8.60 -8.73
C THR A 134 -19.26 -8.19 -9.52
N ILE A 135 -19.00 -8.86 -10.65
CA ILE A 135 -17.91 -8.46 -11.57
C ILE A 135 -18.13 -7.04 -12.10
N LYS A 136 -19.39 -6.64 -12.30
CA LYS A 136 -19.75 -5.27 -12.69
C LYS A 136 -19.33 -4.27 -11.63
N ASP A 137 -19.74 -4.49 -10.38
CA ASP A 137 -19.41 -3.58 -9.27
C ASP A 137 -17.89 -3.47 -9.08
N PHE A 138 -17.15 -4.57 -9.29
CA PHE A 138 -15.70 -4.56 -9.20
C PHE A 138 -15.02 -3.77 -10.33
N LEU A 139 -15.42 -4.00 -11.60
CA LEU A 139 -14.81 -3.31 -12.73
C LEU A 139 -15.24 -1.84 -12.89
N ASP A 140 -16.37 -1.46 -12.29
CA ASP A 140 -16.84 -0.08 -12.23
C ASP A 140 -16.15 0.77 -11.15
N ILE A 141 -15.19 0.21 -10.40
CA ILE A 141 -14.36 1.00 -9.48
C ILE A 141 -13.52 2.01 -10.28
N GLU A 142 -13.40 3.22 -9.75
CA GLU A 142 -12.52 4.27 -10.28
C GLU A 142 -11.08 3.74 -10.39
N TYR A 143 -10.45 3.87 -11.56
CA TYR A 143 -9.12 3.30 -11.78
C TYR A 143 -8.05 3.93 -10.87
N GLU A 144 -8.27 5.17 -10.41
CA GLU A 144 -7.43 5.84 -9.42
C GLU A 144 -7.25 5.03 -8.13
N GLN A 145 -8.23 4.21 -7.73
CA GLN A 145 -8.07 3.33 -6.56
C GLN A 145 -7.01 2.25 -6.79
N PHE A 146 -6.96 1.69 -8.00
CA PHE A 146 -5.91 0.74 -8.37
C PHE A 146 -4.55 1.43 -8.41
N LEU A 147 -4.47 2.64 -8.97
CA LEU A 147 -3.23 3.42 -8.98
C LEU A 147 -2.72 3.72 -7.57
N ALA A 148 -3.61 4.15 -6.67
CA ALA A 148 -3.26 4.41 -5.28
C ALA A 148 -2.81 3.13 -4.55
N ALA A 149 -3.49 2.01 -4.77
CA ALA A 149 -3.08 0.72 -4.23
C ALA A 149 -1.73 0.23 -4.80
N ILE A 150 -1.49 0.39 -6.10
CA ILE A 150 -0.21 0.06 -6.75
C ILE A 150 0.91 0.92 -6.15
N ASN A 151 0.68 2.23 -6.02
CA ASN A 151 1.61 3.16 -5.38
C ASN A 151 1.90 2.77 -3.95
N TYR A 152 0.95 2.21 -3.20
CA TYR A 152 1.18 1.69 -1.86
C TYR A 152 2.16 0.49 -1.86
N PHE A 153 2.13 -0.36 -2.88
CA PHE A 153 2.97 -1.56 -2.98
C PHE A 153 4.35 -1.34 -3.60
N HIS A 154 4.61 -0.17 -4.20
CA HIS A 154 5.92 0.10 -4.79
C HIS A 154 7.02 0.18 -3.71
N PRO A 155 8.26 -0.26 -3.98
CA PRO A 155 9.36 -0.21 -3.01
C PRO A 155 9.73 1.21 -2.55
N GLU A 156 9.46 2.19 -3.42
CA GLU A 156 9.64 3.62 -3.15
C GLU A 156 8.45 4.22 -2.36
N ALA A 157 7.39 3.44 -2.11
CA ALA A 157 6.30 3.85 -1.26
C ALA A 157 6.83 3.95 0.17
N ASP A 158 6.73 5.14 0.76
CA ASP A 158 7.16 5.45 2.13
C ASP A 158 6.46 4.60 3.23
N PHE A 159 5.64 3.61 2.85
CA PHE A 159 4.67 2.88 3.67
C PHE A 159 4.63 1.38 3.34
N SER A 160 5.67 0.62 3.69
CA SER A 160 5.60 -0.85 3.64
C SER A 160 5.04 -1.44 4.93
N THR A 161 4.02 -2.29 4.80
CA THR A 161 3.45 -3.13 5.87
C THR A 161 3.51 -4.61 5.47
N GLU A 162 4.64 -5.10 4.97
CA GLU A 162 4.75 -6.53 4.67
C GLU A 162 5.06 -7.36 5.92
N HIS A 163 4.36 -8.49 6.04
CA HIS A 163 4.55 -9.54 7.04
C HIS A 163 5.86 -10.33 6.89
N GLY A 164 6.70 -9.98 5.92
CA GLY A 164 7.96 -10.64 5.58
C GLY A 164 9.23 -9.86 5.97
N VAL A 165 9.13 -8.80 6.76
CA VAL A 165 10.26 -7.90 7.07
C VAL A 165 11.25 -8.50 8.07
N LYS A 166 11.71 -9.75 8.03
CA LYS A 166 12.90 -10.09 8.84
C LYS A 166 14.17 -9.70 8.05
N GLY A 167 14.59 -8.44 8.14
CA GLY A 167 15.83 -7.95 7.52
C GLY A 167 15.76 -6.55 6.87
N GLU A 168 14.58 -6.04 6.59
CA GLU A 168 14.40 -4.72 5.96
C GLU A 168 14.67 -3.55 6.92
N GLU A 169 15.30 -2.48 6.43
CA GLU A 169 15.68 -1.27 7.16
C GLU A 169 15.33 0.00 6.36
N TYR A 170 14.91 1.06 7.05
CA TYR A 170 14.38 2.30 6.46
C TYR A 170 15.11 3.52 7.02
N ASP A 171 15.25 4.61 6.25
CA ASP A 171 15.92 5.81 6.76
C ASP A 171 15.20 6.40 7.99
N ASN A 172 13.88 6.57 7.90
CA ASN A 172 13.07 7.13 8.97
C ASN A 172 11.85 6.25 9.23
N VAL A 173 11.55 5.98 10.49
CA VAL A 173 10.41 5.16 10.91
C VAL A 173 9.54 5.95 11.87
N ILE A 174 8.25 6.02 11.58
CA ILE A 174 7.22 6.39 12.55
C ILE A 174 6.57 5.08 13.02
N PHE A 175 6.64 4.84 14.33
CA PHE A 175 6.00 3.74 15.02
C PHE A 175 4.78 4.28 15.76
N VAL A 176 3.59 3.92 15.29
CA VAL A 176 2.33 4.35 15.90
C VAL A 176 1.89 3.37 16.98
N ILE A 177 1.59 3.89 18.16
CA ILE A 177 1.02 3.17 19.30
C ILE A 177 -0.41 3.67 19.49
N SER A 178 -1.38 2.90 19.00
CA SER A 178 -2.81 3.22 19.01
C SER A 178 -3.65 2.05 19.51
N LYS A 179 -4.94 2.31 19.80
CA LYS A 179 -5.93 1.25 19.98
C LYS A 179 -6.24 0.56 18.65
N GLY A 180 -6.89 -0.61 18.72
CA GLY A 180 -7.31 -1.43 17.58
C GLY A 180 -6.71 -2.84 17.62
N TRP A 181 -5.44 -2.96 17.99
CA TRP A 181 -4.71 -4.22 17.95
C TRP A 181 -4.97 -5.07 19.20
N ASN A 182 -5.99 -5.92 19.17
CA ASN A 182 -6.36 -6.73 20.35
C ASN A 182 -5.24 -7.64 20.89
N GLN A 183 -4.23 -7.97 20.07
CA GLN A 183 -3.09 -8.80 20.48
C GLN A 183 -1.88 -8.00 20.99
N TYR A 184 -1.81 -6.69 20.73
CA TYR A 184 -0.64 -5.85 21.03
C TYR A 184 -1.03 -4.57 21.77
N GLN A 185 -0.52 -4.40 22.98
CA GLN A 185 -0.83 -3.31 23.91
C GLN A 185 0.49 -2.76 24.47
N PHE A 186 1.23 -2.01 23.65
CA PHE A 186 2.57 -1.55 23.98
C PHE A 186 2.60 -0.65 25.23
N GLU A 187 1.55 0.13 25.46
CA GLU A 187 1.38 0.94 26.67
C GLU A 187 1.40 0.10 27.95
N THR A 188 0.95 -1.15 27.87
CA THR A 188 0.93 -2.08 28.99
C THR A 188 2.21 -2.92 29.05
N TYR A 189 2.63 -3.50 27.92
CA TYR A 189 3.68 -4.52 27.90
C TYR A 189 5.09 -3.97 27.66
N ALA A 190 5.26 -2.84 26.96
CA ALA A 190 6.60 -2.30 26.72
C ALA A 190 7.30 -1.86 28.01
N PRO A 191 6.63 -1.21 29.00
CA PRO A 191 7.26 -0.90 30.29
C PRO A 191 7.78 -2.13 31.06
N MET A 192 7.19 -3.31 30.83
CA MET A 192 7.62 -4.56 31.48
C MET A 192 9.03 -5.01 31.07
N ILE A 193 9.57 -4.49 29.95
CA ILE A 193 10.96 -4.73 29.53
C ILE A 193 11.95 -4.28 30.61
N LYS A 194 11.64 -3.20 31.33
CA LYS A 194 12.47 -2.66 32.42
C LYS A 194 11.96 -3.05 33.80
N ASN A 195 10.64 -3.16 33.97
CA ASN A 195 10.02 -3.33 35.28
C ASN A 195 9.74 -4.81 35.65
N GLY A 196 10.01 -5.74 34.74
CA GLY A 196 9.61 -7.14 34.88
C GLY A 196 8.14 -7.35 34.49
N TYR A 197 7.75 -8.62 34.32
CA TYR A 197 6.41 -9.04 33.94
C TYR A 197 5.91 -10.14 34.89
N PRO A 198 4.59 -10.23 35.15
CA PRO A 198 4.03 -11.32 35.92
C PRO A 198 3.92 -12.60 35.05
N GLN A 199 4.10 -13.77 35.67
CA GLN A 199 4.25 -15.04 34.95
C GLN A 199 3.00 -15.42 34.14
N ASP A 200 1.81 -15.06 34.62
CA ASP A 200 0.53 -15.27 33.93
C ASP A 200 0.40 -14.43 32.63
N LYS A 201 1.25 -13.43 32.43
CA LYS A 201 1.30 -12.58 31.24
C LYS A 201 2.47 -12.86 30.30
N GLU A 202 3.26 -13.91 30.57
CA GLU A 202 4.49 -14.20 29.83
C GLU A 202 4.30 -14.27 28.31
N ALA A 203 3.29 -15.00 27.84
CA ALA A 203 3.04 -15.14 26.40
C ALA A 203 2.70 -13.80 25.73
N ALA A 204 1.88 -12.97 26.38
CA ALA A 204 1.52 -11.64 25.86
C ALA A 204 2.71 -10.68 25.90
N TYR A 205 3.49 -10.70 26.99
CA TYR A 205 4.72 -9.94 27.12
C TYR A 205 5.72 -10.30 26.02
N ILE A 206 6.02 -11.59 25.81
CA ILE A 206 6.97 -12.04 24.78
C ILE A 206 6.55 -11.58 23.39
N ARG A 207 5.27 -11.73 23.03
CA ARG A 207 4.76 -11.26 21.73
C ARG A 207 4.95 -9.75 21.54
N ASN A 208 4.53 -8.97 22.54
CA ASN A 208 4.63 -7.51 22.49
C ASN A 208 6.08 -7.03 22.47
N ARG A 209 6.93 -7.58 23.32
CA ARG A 209 8.37 -7.29 23.36
C ARG A 209 9.03 -7.57 22.02
N ASN A 210 8.77 -8.72 21.42
CA ASN A 210 9.39 -9.10 20.16
C ASN A 210 9.00 -8.15 19.03
N LEU A 211 7.72 -7.79 18.92
CA LEU A 211 7.27 -6.83 17.90
C LEU A 211 7.79 -5.42 18.18
N PHE A 212 7.79 -4.98 19.44
CA PHE A 212 8.34 -3.70 19.84
C PHE A 212 9.82 -3.57 19.46
N TYR A 213 10.62 -4.61 19.76
CA TYR A 213 12.02 -4.70 19.35
C TYR A 213 12.17 -4.60 17.83
N VAL A 214 11.37 -5.39 17.10
CA VAL A 214 11.34 -5.37 15.64
C VAL A 214 11.09 -3.96 15.11
N CYS A 215 10.08 -3.24 15.60
CA CYS A 215 9.76 -1.90 15.14
C CYS A 215 10.87 -0.89 15.47
N CYS A 216 11.49 -1.01 16.64
CA CYS A 216 12.59 -0.13 17.06
C CYS A 216 13.89 -0.38 16.30
N SER A 217 14.09 -1.56 15.71
CA SER A 217 15.34 -1.93 15.02
C SER A 217 15.34 -1.60 13.53
N ARG A 218 14.27 -1.00 12.98
CA ARG A 218 14.14 -0.69 11.55
C ARG A 218 14.72 0.64 11.07
N PRO A 219 14.76 1.71 11.88
CA PRO A 219 15.27 2.97 11.40
C PRO A 219 16.79 2.97 11.35
N LYS A 220 17.34 3.40 10.20
CA LYS A 220 18.77 3.69 10.00
C LYS A 220 19.15 5.06 10.56
N LYS A 221 18.24 6.05 10.47
CA LYS A 221 18.49 7.44 10.88
C LYS A 221 17.58 7.91 12.01
N ARG A 222 16.26 7.79 11.88
CA ARG A 222 15.32 8.38 12.86
C ARG A 222 14.16 7.47 13.21
N LEU A 223 13.86 7.37 14.50
CA LEU A 223 12.67 6.72 15.04
C LEU A 223 11.77 7.76 15.69
N TYR A 224 10.50 7.78 15.32
CA TYR A 224 9.45 8.58 15.96
C TYR A 224 8.40 7.65 16.55
N PHE A 225 8.03 7.87 17.81
CA PHE A 225 6.85 7.24 18.39
C PHE A 225 5.67 8.19 18.28
N PHE A 226 4.58 7.76 17.65
CA PHE A 226 3.33 8.49 17.65
C PHE A 226 2.32 7.77 18.52
N VAL A 227 2.08 8.31 19.72
CA VAL A 227 1.26 7.66 20.75
C VAL A 227 -0.10 8.32 20.82
N SER A 228 -1.16 7.59 20.47
CA SER A 228 -2.55 8.08 20.51
C SER A 228 -3.41 7.40 21.58
N VAL A 229 -2.82 6.52 22.39
CA VAL A 229 -3.44 5.93 23.57
C VAL A 229 -3.19 6.78 24.82
N PRO A 230 -4.03 6.69 25.87
CA PRO A 230 -3.75 7.34 27.14
C PRO A 230 -2.38 6.92 27.69
N ILE A 231 -1.58 7.91 28.10
CA ILE A 231 -0.24 7.68 28.66
C ILE A 231 -0.33 7.77 30.18
N ASP A 232 -0.16 6.64 30.86
CA ASP A 232 -0.07 6.63 32.32
C ASP A 232 1.36 6.96 32.80
N ARG A 233 1.56 7.04 34.12
CA ARG A 233 2.87 7.39 34.70
C ARG A 233 3.95 6.34 34.37
N VAL A 234 3.58 5.06 34.29
CA VAL A 234 4.53 3.96 34.06
C VAL A 234 5.00 3.99 32.61
N PHE A 235 4.07 4.16 31.67
CA PHE A 235 4.36 4.24 30.25
C PHE A 235 5.08 5.54 29.89
N ARG A 236 4.70 6.69 30.49
CA ARG A 236 5.45 7.95 30.33
C ARG A 236 6.90 7.78 30.75
N LYS A 237 7.14 7.19 31.94
CA LYS A 237 8.49 6.96 32.44
C LYS A 237 9.30 6.08 31.48
N PHE A 238 8.70 5.01 30.97
CA PHE A 238 9.35 4.14 30.00
C PHE A 238 9.73 4.87 28.71
N LEU A 239 8.83 5.69 28.15
CA LEU A 239 9.12 6.51 26.97
C LEU A 239 10.22 7.53 27.26
N THR A 240 10.14 8.27 28.37
CA THR A 240 11.17 9.22 28.81
C THR A 240 12.54 8.57 28.91
N GLU A 241 12.64 7.38 29.53
CA GLU A 241 13.90 6.65 29.64
C GLU A 241 14.47 6.20 28.28
N MET A 242 13.61 6.03 27.28
CA MET A 242 14.00 5.56 25.95
C MET A 242 14.43 6.69 25.03
N VAL A 243 13.66 7.77 24.97
CA VAL A 243 13.90 8.86 24.01
C VAL A 243 14.49 10.11 24.65
N GLY A 244 14.47 10.23 25.98
CA GLY A 244 14.85 11.45 26.70
C GLY A 244 13.67 12.43 26.79
N GLU A 245 13.59 13.17 27.90
CA GLU A 245 12.47 14.10 28.17
C GLU A 245 12.34 15.19 27.09
N ASP A 246 13.46 15.70 26.58
CA ASP A 246 13.50 16.76 25.56
C ASP A 246 12.94 16.32 24.19
N ASN A 247 12.80 15.01 23.96
CA ASN A 247 12.30 14.45 22.72
C ASN A 247 10.82 14.04 22.81
N ILE A 248 10.13 14.44 23.89
CA ILE A 248 8.70 14.17 24.08
C ILE A 248 7.92 15.47 23.92
N LEU A 249 7.07 15.51 22.90
CA LEU A 249 6.17 16.62 22.63
C LEU A 249 4.74 16.13 22.69
N THR A 250 3.87 16.93 23.30
CA THR A 250 2.42 16.78 23.08
C THR A 250 2.10 17.15 21.63
N TYR A 251 0.97 16.66 21.13
CA TYR A 251 0.54 16.98 19.77
C TYR A 251 0.38 18.49 19.54
N SER A 252 -0.14 19.21 20.53
CA SER A 252 -0.28 20.67 20.47
C SER A 252 1.05 21.40 20.41
N GLU A 253 2.05 20.98 21.20
CA GLU A 253 3.41 21.55 21.15
C GLU A 253 4.07 21.30 19.80
N PHE A 254 3.91 20.08 19.26
CA PHE A 254 4.41 19.74 17.93
C PHE A 254 3.80 20.67 16.87
N LEU A 255 2.47 20.83 16.83
CA LEU A 255 1.82 21.73 15.86
C LEU A 255 2.30 23.18 15.99
N ASN A 256 2.48 23.68 17.21
CA ASN A 256 2.95 25.04 17.45
C ASN A 256 4.40 25.26 17.01
N SER A 257 5.26 24.24 17.14
CA SER A 257 6.64 24.29 16.66
C SER A 257 6.73 24.40 15.13
N GLN A 258 5.78 23.81 14.39
CA GLN A 258 5.76 23.86 12.92
C GLN A 258 5.29 25.21 12.38
N ASN A 259 4.46 25.94 13.13
CA ASN A 259 3.95 27.25 12.70
C ASN A 259 5.01 28.35 12.83
N HIS A 260 5.96 28.22 13.77
CA HIS A 260 7.04 29.20 13.92
C HIS A 260 8.08 29.08 12.79
N SER A 261 8.36 27.87 12.31
CA SER A 261 9.30 27.61 11.20
C SER A 261 8.83 28.08 9.82
N LYS A 262 7.60 28.58 9.68
CA LYS A 262 7.05 29.12 8.43
C LYS A 262 7.01 30.66 8.38
N THR A 263 7.49 31.32 9.44
CA THR A 263 7.44 32.80 9.57
C THR A 263 8.82 33.46 9.56
N GLU A 264 9.88 32.69 9.27
CA GLU A 264 11.23 33.17 8.95
C GLU A 264 11.56 32.85 7.48
#